data_AF-A0A7J3T965-F1
#
_entry.id   AF-A0A7J3T965-F1
#
_cell.length_a   1.000
_cell.length_b   1.000
_cell.length_c   1.000
_cell.angle_alpha   90.00
_cell.angle_beta   90.00
_cell.angle_gamma   90.00
#
_symmetry.space_group_name_H-M   'P 1'
#
loop_
_entity.id
_entity.type
_entity.pdbx_description
1 polymer ?
#
loop_
_entity_poly.entity_id
_entity_poly.type
_entity_poly.pdbx_seq_one_letter_code
_entity_poly.pdbx_strand_id
1 'polypeptide(L)'
;MDEEYCSLLEEYVNELVIALIIDMMKHGIFENRSDDIVVSKKFVEEAKEILDSIPKGDKYDKISRAVFKTLASYYPEDMYEEEMVARANILLNYVGEILERHLDGEKL
;
A
#
# COMPACT_ATOMS: atom_id res chain seq x y z
N MET A 1 26.56 4.39 16.52
CA MET A 1 26.09 3.59 15.38
C MET A 1 26.94 4.06 14.21
N ASP A 2 27.62 3.16 13.51
CA ASP A 2 28.58 3.52 12.46
C ASP A 2 27.84 3.98 11.20
N GLU A 3 28.24 5.09 10.57
CA GLU A 3 27.54 5.65 9.41
C GLU A 3 27.52 4.67 8.23
N GLU A 4 28.59 3.88 8.07
CA GLU A 4 28.69 2.82 7.05
C GLU A 4 27.63 1.71 7.27
N TYR A 5 27.37 1.36 8.53
CA TYR A 5 26.36 0.35 8.86
C TYR A 5 24.94 0.86 8.62
N CYS A 6 24.68 2.15 8.88
CA CYS A 6 23.39 2.77 8.57
C CYS A 6 23.12 2.79 7.06
N SER A 7 24.09 3.22 6.26
CA SER A 7 23.97 3.25 4.79
C SER A 7 23.71 1.87 4.20
N LEU A 8 24.41 0.85 4.70
CA LEU A 8 24.20 -0.53 4.27
C LEU A 8 22.78 -1.02 4.58
N LEU A 9 22.26 -0.72 5.77
CA LEU A 9 20.89 -1.07 6.13
C LEU A 9 19.86 -0.36 5.25
N GLU A 10 20.07 0.93 4.93
CA GLU A 10 19.20 1.69 4.04
C GLU A 10 19.17 1.08 2.63
N GLU A 11 20.31 0.66 2.09
CA GLU A 11 20.38 -0.03 0.80
C GLU A 11 19.58 -1.34 0.81
N TYR A 12 19.76 -2.19 1.83
CA TYR A 12 18.99 -3.44 1.93
C TYR A 12 17.48 -3.21 2.05
N VAL A 13 17.06 -2.19 2.82
CA VAL A 13 15.64 -1.85 2.96
C VAL A 13 15.09 -1.37 1.62
N ASN A 14 15.83 -0.54 0.87
CA ASN A 14 15.41 -0.07 -0.45
C ASN A 14 15.27 -1.22 -1.44
N GLU A 15 16.23 -2.15 -1.48
CA GLU A 15 16.15 -3.34 -2.33
C GLU A 15 14.94 -4.22 -1.99
N LEU A 16 14.66 -4.40 -0.69
CA LEU A 16 13.48 -5.14 -0.23
C LEU A 16 12.17 -4.46 -0.65
N VAL A 17 12.07 -3.14 -0.48
CA VAL A 17 10.88 -2.36 -0.89
C VAL A 17 10.65 -2.50 -2.39
N ILE A 18 11.70 -2.37 -3.21
CA ILE A 18 11.61 -2.55 -4.66
C ILE A 18 11.15 -3.97 -5.01
N ALA A 19 11.70 -5.00 -4.34
CA ALA A 19 11.29 -6.38 -4.56
C ALA A 19 9.80 -6.61 -4.26
N LEU A 20 9.29 -6.02 -3.17
CA LEU A 20 7.88 -6.09 -2.80
C LEU A 20 6.98 -5.31 -3.79
N ILE A 21 7.43 -4.17 -4.30
CA ILE A 21 6.72 -3.43 -5.36
C ILE A 21 6.65 -4.27 -6.63
N ILE A 22 7.76 -4.87 -7.07
CA ILE A 22 7.79 -5.75 -8.25
C ILE A 22 6.86 -6.95 -8.08
N ASP A 23 6.81 -7.53 -6.88
CA ASP A 23 5.84 -8.58 -6.54
C ASP A 23 4.40 -8.07 -6.71
N MET A 24 4.05 -6.95 -6.07
CA MET A 24 2.72 -6.35 -6.18
C MET A 24 2.36 -5.93 -7.61
N MET A 25 3.34 -5.59 -8.46
CA MET A 25 3.12 -5.38 -9.91
C MET A 25 2.68 -6.65 -10.62
N LYS A 26 3.24 -7.82 -10.27
CA LYS A 26 2.81 -9.11 -10.85
C LYS A 26 1.36 -9.44 -10.49
N HIS A 27 0.88 -8.92 -9.36
CA HIS A 27 -0.52 -9.04 -8.92
C HIS A 27 -1.43 -7.92 -9.47
N GLY A 28 -0.91 -6.97 -10.26
CA GLY A 28 -1.69 -5.88 -10.85
C GLY A 28 -2.09 -4.78 -9.86
N ILE A 29 -1.43 -4.72 -8.70
CA ILE A 29 -1.62 -3.66 -7.71
C ILE A 29 -0.85 -2.40 -8.12
N PHE A 30 0.37 -2.56 -8.62
CA PHE A 30 1.17 -1.49 -9.20
C PHE A 30 1.25 -1.63 -10.73
N GLU A 31 1.35 -0.49 -11.41
CA GLU A 31 1.51 -0.37 -12.85
C GLU A 31 2.76 0.46 -13.17
N ASN A 32 3.49 0.06 -14.22
CA ASN A 32 4.57 0.88 -14.76
C ASN A 32 4.00 1.87 -15.77
N ARG A 33 4.18 3.17 -15.54
CA ARG A 33 3.80 4.23 -16.47
C ARG A 33 5.01 5.05 -16.85
N SER A 34 5.61 4.74 -18.01
CA SER A 34 6.67 5.49 -18.72
C SER A 34 7.89 5.90 -17.89
N ASP A 35 7.69 6.74 -16.86
CA ASP A 35 8.68 7.34 -15.98
C ASP A 35 8.38 7.12 -14.47
N ASP A 36 7.28 6.44 -14.10
CA ASP A 36 6.87 6.27 -12.70
C ASP A 36 6.16 4.94 -12.39
N ILE A 37 6.25 4.51 -11.13
CA ILE A 37 5.52 3.37 -10.59
C ILE A 37 4.32 3.89 -9.81
N VAL A 38 3.11 3.54 -10.26
CA VAL A 38 1.87 4.02 -9.65
C VAL A 38 0.98 2.86 -9.22
N VAL A 39 0.16 3.08 -8.19
CA VAL A 39 -0.87 2.11 -7.82
C VAL A 39 -1.97 2.13 -8.88
N SER A 40 -2.44 0.94 -9.27
CA SER A 40 -3.45 0.76 -10.30
C SER A 40 -4.74 1.46 -9.89
N LYS A 41 -5.42 2.06 -10.87
CA LYS A 41 -6.71 2.72 -10.61
C LYS A 41 -7.72 1.75 -10.01
N LYS A 42 -7.68 0.49 -10.45
CA LYS A 42 -8.53 -0.59 -9.94
C LYS A 42 -8.36 -0.76 -8.43
N PHE A 43 -7.11 -0.90 -7.96
CA PHE A 43 -6.84 -1.07 -6.53
C PHE A 43 -7.35 0.12 -5.70
N VAL A 44 -7.12 1.35 -6.20
CA VAL A 44 -7.57 2.58 -5.50
C VAL A 44 -9.10 2.63 -5.37
N GLU A 45 -9.84 2.27 -6.42
CA GLU A 45 -11.31 2.26 -6.37
C GLU A 45 -11.85 1.17 -5.44
N GLU A 46 -11.28 -0.04 -5.48
CA GLU A 46 -11.64 -1.12 -4.54
C GLU A 46 -11.36 -0.71 -3.08
N ALA A 47 -10.23 -0.02 -2.83
CA ALA A 47 -9.91 0.49 -1.52
C ALA A 47 -10.90 1.57 -1.04
N LYS A 48 -11.38 2.45 -1.93
CA LYS A 48 -12.43 3.43 -1.60
C LYS A 48 -13.76 2.74 -1.27
N GLU A 49 -14.17 1.75 -2.06
CA GLU A 49 -15.40 0.98 -1.80
C GLU A 49 -15.35 0.29 -0.43
N ILE A 50 -14.21 -0.34 -0.11
CA ILE A 50 -14.01 -0.94 1.22
C ILE A 50 -14.02 0.15 2.29
N LEU A 51 -13.37 1.29 2.06
CA LEU A 51 -13.30 2.39 3.02
C LEU A 51 -14.68 2.95 3.38
N ASP A 52 -15.56 3.10 2.40
CA ASP A 52 -16.94 3.55 2.58
C ASP A 52 -17.78 2.54 3.37
N SER A 53 -17.45 1.25 3.27
CA SER A 53 -18.12 0.17 4.01
C SER A 53 -17.74 0.09 5.49
N ILE A 54 -16.67 0.77 5.95
CA ILE A 54 -16.17 0.69 7.33
C ILE A 54 -16.93 1.69 8.23
N PRO A 55 -17.80 1.23 9.15
CA PRO A 55 -18.73 2.11 9.87
C PRO A 55 -18.14 2.77 11.13
N LYS A 56 -16.98 2.30 11.61
CA LYS A 56 -16.38 2.70 12.89
C LYS A 56 -14.85 2.70 12.78
N GLY A 57 -14.23 3.64 13.48
CA GLY A 57 -12.79 3.84 13.52
C GLY A 57 -12.47 5.32 13.34
N ASP A 58 -11.30 5.75 13.81
CA ASP A 58 -10.76 7.03 13.37
C ASP A 58 -10.38 6.96 11.88
N LYS A 59 -10.13 8.14 11.30
CA LYS A 59 -9.85 8.30 9.87
C LYS A 59 -8.67 7.45 9.40
N TYR A 60 -7.59 7.39 10.18
CA TYR A 60 -6.38 6.65 9.82
C TYR A 60 -6.56 5.14 9.99
N ASP A 61 -7.22 4.69 11.06
CA ASP A 61 -7.59 3.27 11.24
C ASP A 61 -8.45 2.78 10.07
N LYS A 62 -9.44 3.57 9.66
CA LYS A 62 -10.29 3.23 8.51
C LYS A 62 -9.47 3.05 7.23
N ILE A 63 -8.55 3.97 6.94
CA ILE A 63 -7.69 3.92 5.75
C ILE A 63 -6.78 2.69 5.79
N SER A 64 -6.07 2.46 6.90
CA SER A 64 -5.19 1.29 7.07
C SER A 64 -5.95 -0.02 6.89
N ARG A 65 -7.15 -0.13 7.46
CA ARG A 65 -8.00 -1.32 7.33
C ARG A 65 -8.54 -1.49 5.91
N ALA A 66 -8.86 -0.41 5.21
CA ALA A 66 -9.29 -0.48 3.82
C ALA A 66 -8.17 -0.98 2.91
N VAL A 67 -6.96 -0.42 3.04
CA VAL A 67 -5.79 -0.87 2.27
C VAL A 67 -5.46 -2.33 2.57
N PHE A 68 -5.42 -2.72 3.83
CA PHE A 68 -5.11 -4.10 4.22
C PHE A 68 -6.15 -5.10 3.67
N LYS A 69 -7.45 -4.81 3.81
CA LYS A 69 -8.51 -5.67 3.28
C LYS A 69 -8.50 -5.76 1.76
N THR A 70 -8.19 -4.65 1.08
CA THR A 70 -8.07 -4.64 -0.38
C THR A 70 -6.90 -5.50 -0.80
N LEU A 71 -5.73 -5.31 -0.19
CA LEU A 71 -4.52 -6.07 -0.45
C LEU A 71 -4.73 -7.58 -0.25
N ALA A 72 -5.42 -7.97 0.82
CA ALA A 72 -5.68 -9.38 1.12
C ALA A 72 -6.47 -10.10 0.02
N SER A 73 -7.24 -9.40 -0.84
CA SER A 73 -7.96 -10.02 -1.95
C SER A 73 -7.05 -10.41 -3.14
N TYR A 74 -5.83 -9.87 -3.19
CA TYR A 74 -4.86 -10.08 -4.26
C TYR A 74 -3.89 -11.22 -4.00
N TYR A 75 -3.87 -11.74 -2.77
CA TYR A 75 -2.92 -12.74 -2.31
C TYR A 75 -3.64 -13.95 -1.69
N PRO A 76 -2.98 -15.12 -1.61
CA PRO A 76 -3.53 -16.29 -0.94
C PRO A 76 -3.83 -16.04 0.55
N GLU A 77 -4.88 -16.70 1.08
CA GLU A 77 -5.28 -16.59 2.49
C GLU A 77 -4.21 -17.11 3.49
N ASP A 78 -3.27 -17.93 3.03
CA ASP A 78 -2.19 -18.52 3.82
C ASP A 78 -0.89 -17.69 3.80
N MET A 79 -0.89 -16.51 3.19
CA MET A 79 0.23 -15.57 3.28
C MET A 79 0.45 -15.12 4.74
N TYR A 80 1.72 -15.08 5.16
CA TYR A 80 2.09 -14.60 6.50
C TYR A 80 1.63 -13.16 6.73
N GLU A 81 1.13 -12.88 7.93
CA GLU A 81 0.59 -11.57 8.28
C GLU A 81 1.66 -10.47 8.18
N GLU A 82 2.90 -10.76 8.59
CA GLU A 82 4.02 -9.82 8.53
C GLU A 82 4.34 -9.40 7.09
N GLU A 83 4.24 -10.32 6.15
CA GLU A 83 4.42 -10.06 4.72
C GLU A 83 3.31 -9.18 4.15
N MET A 84 2.08 -9.37 4.63
CA MET A 84 0.92 -8.55 4.26
C MET A 84 1.05 -7.13 4.83
N VAL A 85 1.46 -7.01 6.09
CA VAL A 85 1.66 -5.73 6.78
C VAL A 85 2.75 -4.91 6.10
N ALA A 86 3.88 -5.53 5.72
CA ALA A 86 4.95 -4.84 5.00
C ALA A 86 4.45 -4.23 3.67
N ARG A 87 3.69 -5.00 2.89
CA ARG A 87 3.09 -4.53 1.62
C ARG A 87 2.04 -3.44 1.83
N ALA A 88 1.19 -3.59 2.84
CA ALA A 88 0.18 -2.59 3.19
C ALA A 88 0.83 -1.25 3.60
N ASN A 89 1.93 -1.29 4.35
CA ASN A 89 2.68 -0.09 4.73
C ASN A 89 3.28 0.62 3.52
N ILE A 90 3.81 -0.13 2.54
CA ILE A 90 4.27 0.45 1.28
C ILE A 90 3.09 1.14 0.59
N LEU A 91 1.95 0.46 0.42
CA LEU A 91 0.77 1.00 -0.25
C LEU A 91 0.22 2.26 0.41
N LEU A 92 0.22 2.33 1.74
CA LEU A 92 -0.23 3.52 2.48
C LEU A 92 0.56 4.79 2.08
N ASN A 93 1.84 4.66 1.72
CA ASN A 93 2.62 5.80 1.22
C ASN A 93 2.16 6.29 -0.16
N TYR A 94 1.52 5.43 -0.97
CA TYR A 94 1.05 5.78 -2.32
C TYR A 94 -0.42 6.19 -2.36
N VAL A 95 -1.29 5.56 -1.54
CA VAL A 95 -2.74 5.78 -1.59
C VAL A 95 -3.30 6.48 -0.38
N GLY A 96 -2.52 6.65 0.70
CA GLY A 96 -2.98 7.21 1.97
C GLY A 96 -3.65 8.57 1.78
N GLU A 97 -2.97 9.52 1.14
CA GLU A 97 -3.50 10.86 0.87
C GLU A 97 -4.73 10.84 -0.07
N ILE A 98 -4.75 9.94 -1.06
CA ILE A 98 -5.88 9.82 -1.99
C ILE A 98 -7.14 9.37 -1.24
N LEU A 99 -7.00 8.36 -0.37
CA LEU A 99 -8.09 7.86 0.47
C LEU A 99 -8.48 8.87 1.54
N GLU A 100 -7.52 9.65 2.02
CA GLU A 100 -7.74 10.75 2.95
C GLU A 100 -8.69 11.79 2.37
N ARG A 101 -8.37 12.30 1.18
CA ARG A 101 -9.18 13.28 0.44
C ARG A 101 -10.55 12.73 0.05
N HIS A 102 -10.64 11.44 -0.27
CA HIS A 102 -11.92 10.78 -0.54
C HIS A 102 -12.85 10.84 0.67
N LEU A 103 -12.35 10.57 1.88
CA LEU A 103 -13.14 10.68 3.12
C LEU A 103 -13.56 12.12 3.43
N ASP A 104 -12.69 13.09 3.14
CA ASP A 104 -12.99 14.50 3.36
C ASP A 104 -13.96 15.08 2.31
N GLY A 105 -14.30 14.31 1.27
CA GLY A 105 -15.23 14.71 0.22
C GLY A 105 -14.62 15.65 -0.82
N GLU A 106 -13.30 15.75 -0.87
CA GLU A 106 -12.60 16.55 -1.88
C GLU A 106 -12.61 15.81 -3.23
N LYS A 107 -13.15 16.46 -4.26
CA LYS A 107 -13.13 15.92 -5.64
C LYS A 107 -11.80 16.25 -6.31
N LEU A 108 -11.16 15.23 -6.89
CA LEU A 108 -10.09 15.35 -7.89
C LEU A 108 -10.58 16.03 -9.17
#